data_AF-A0A812JHC0-F1
#
_entry.id   AF-A0A812JHC0-F1
#
_cell.length_a   1.000
_cell.length_b   1.000
_cell.length_c   1.000
_cell.angle_alpha   90.00
_cell.angle_beta   90.00
_cell.angle_gamma   90.00
#
_symmetry.space_group_name_H-M   'P 1'
#
loop_
_entity.id
_entity.type
_entity.pdbx_description
1 polymer ?
#
loop_
_entity_poly.entity_id
_entity_poly.type
_entity_poly.pdbx_seq_one_letter_code
_entity_poly.pdbx_strand_id
1 'polypeptide(L)'
;MVLKLGLALVHIARHTISYFDSLSLPVPDLLGWRLTEFLSAEIAAPPGDWQLQVDNRLPQQENWSDCGVFVLTYAECIVMGLPIGFDASVSGMKEKRISIALAILEGSLAGIATA
;
A
#
# COMPACT_ATOMS: atom_id res chain seq x y z
N MET A 1 20.74 -7.25 4.58
CA MET A 1 19.61 -7.05 3.64
C MET A 1 18.35 -7.00 4.48
N VAL A 2 17.69 -5.85 4.54
CA VAL A 2 16.42 -5.70 5.28
C VAL A 2 15.29 -5.86 4.27
N LEU A 3 14.37 -6.79 4.53
CA LEU A 3 13.16 -6.94 3.72
C LEU A 3 12.24 -5.75 4.01
N LYS A 4 11.97 -4.94 3.00
CA LYS A 4 11.04 -3.79 3.07
C LYS A 4 9.90 -4.02 2.09
N LEU A 5 8.69 -3.72 2.53
CA LEU A 5 7.48 -3.79 1.73
C LEU A 5 7.03 -2.38 1.31
N GLY A 6 6.45 -2.27 0.13
CA GLY A 6 5.79 -1.05 -0.37
C GLY A 6 4.57 -1.44 -1.20
N LEU A 7 3.61 -0.53 -1.34
CA LEU A 7 2.37 -0.77 -2.06
C LEU A 7 2.37 0.03 -3.37
N ALA A 8 2.07 -0.63 -4.49
CA ALA A 8 1.77 0.04 -5.75
C ALA A 8 0.29 -0.15 -6.09
N LEU A 9 -0.44 0.95 -6.23
CA LEU A 9 -1.83 0.97 -6.68
C LEU A 9 -1.86 1.33 -8.17
N VAL A 10 -2.36 0.42 -9.00
CA VAL A 10 -2.60 0.67 -10.41
C VAL A 10 -4.05 1.10 -10.61
N HIS A 11 -4.26 2.35 -11.01
CA HIS A 11 -5.59 2.87 -11.29
C HIS A 11 -5.86 2.87 -12.81
N ILE A 12 -6.38 1.75 -13.31
CA ILE A 12 -6.51 1.48 -14.76
C ILE A 12 -7.24 2.61 -15.50
N ALA A 13 -8.40 3.06 -15.01
CA ALA A 13 -9.19 4.09 -15.72
C ALA A 13 -8.53 5.48 -15.76
N ARG A 14 -7.54 5.74 -14.89
CA ARG A 14 -6.83 7.03 -14.81
C ARG A 14 -5.42 6.97 -15.40
N HIS A 15 -4.94 5.77 -15.74
CA HIS A 15 -3.59 5.52 -16.23
C HIS A 15 -2.52 6.01 -15.23
N THR A 16 -2.78 5.84 -13.93
CA THR A 16 -1.87 6.27 -12.86
C THR A 16 -1.40 5.07 -12.04
N ILE A 17 -0.14 5.09 -11.64
CA ILE A 17 0.46 4.18 -10.67
C ILE A 17 0.79 5.02 -9.44
N SER A 18 0.14 4.77 -8.31
CA SER A 18 0.47 5.43 -7.04
C SER A 18 1.35 4.50 -6.20
N TYR A 19 2.50 4.97 -5.74
CA TYR A 19 3.41 4.22 -4.90
C TYR A 19 3.42 4.75 -3.47
N PHE A 20 3.29 3.85 -2.50
CA PHE A 20 3.22 4.13 -1.08
C PHE A 20 4.37 3.45 -0.36
N ASP A 21 5.13 4.23 0.41
CA ASP A 21 6.31 3.79 1.15
C ASP A 21 6.30 4.41 2.56
N SER A 22 6.18 3.56 3.57
CA SER A 22 6.15 3.99 4.97
C SER A 22 7.50 4.46 5.50
N LEU A 23 8.60 4.24 4.79
CA LEU A 23 9.95 4.71 5.15
C LEU A 23 10.43 5.88 4.29
N SER A 24 9.60 6.37 3.36
CA SER A 24 9.99 7.41 2.39
C SER A 24 11.32 7.14 1.69
N LEU A 25 11.59 5.87 1.39
CA LEU A 25 12.75 5.51 0.59
C LEU A 25 12.52 5.93 -0.87
N PRO A 26 13.60 6.11 -1.65
CA PRO A 26 13.47 6.34 -3.08
C PRO A 26 12.62 5.26 -3.74
N VAL A 27 11.75 5.68 -4.66
CA VAL A 27 10.96 4.74 -5.45
C VAL A 27 11.91 3.87 -6.28
N PRO A 28 11.68 2.55 -6.39
CA PRO A 28 12.52 1.70 -7.23
C PRO A 28 12.53 2.18 -8.69
N ASP A 29 13.71 2.39 -9.26
CA ASP A 29 13.92 2.99 -10.58
C ASP A 29 13.11 2.29 -11.70
N LEU A 30 12.94 0.97 -11.58
CA LEU A 30 12.26 0.15 -12.58
C LEU A 30 10.77 -0.05 -12.29
N LEU A 31 10.21 0.49 -11.21
CA LEU A 31 8.83 0.22 -10.79
C LEU A 31 7.82 0.55 -11.89
N GLY A 32 7.87 1.78 -12.41
CA GLY A 32 6.93 2.24 -13.44
C GLY A 32 7.04 1.40 -14.72
N TRP A 33 8.27 1.14 -15.16
CA TRP A 33 8.53 0.35 -16.35
C TRP A 33 8.04 -1.10 -16.21
N ARG A 34 8.38 -1.80 -15.11
CA ARG A 34 7.98 -3.20 -14.86
C ARG A 34 6.47 -3.38 -14.74
N LEU A 35 5.80 -2.44 -14.07
CA LEU A 35 4.34 -2.50 -13.97
C LEU A 35 3.68 -2.22 -15.32
N THR A 36 4.19 -1.27 -16.09
CA THR A 36 3.68 -0.98 -17.45
C THR A 36 3.90 -2.16 -18.39
N GLU A 37 5.07 -2.80 -18.32
CA GLU A 37 5.40 -4.02 -19.07
C GLU A 37 4.40 -5.15 -18.72
N PHE A 38 4.18 -5.40 -17.43
CA PHE A 38 3.21 -6.39 -16.96
C PHE A 38 1.78 -6.09 -17.46
N LEU A 39 1.32 -4.85 -17.31
CA LEU A 39 -0.02 -4.44 -17.74
C LEU A 39 -0.20 -4.57 -19.26
N SER A 40 0.87 -4.33 -20.03
CA SER A 40 0.86 -4.51 -21.49
C SER A 40 0.72 -5.97 -21.93
N ALA A 41 1.15 -6.91 -21.09
CA ALA A 41 0.96 -8.34 -21.35
C ALA A 41 -0.45 -8.83 -20.96
N GLU A 42 -1.05 -8.26 -19.91
CA GLU A 42 -2.32 -8.74 -19.35
C GLU A 42 -3.57 -8.08 -19.96
N ILE A 43 -3.46 -6.83 -20.45
CA ILE A 43 -4.61 -6.05 -20.91
C ILE A 43 -4.58 -5.93 -22.44
N ALA A 44 -5.63 -6.42 -23.10
CA ALA A 44 -5.82 -6.23 -24.54
C ALA A 44 -6.04 -4.74 -24.84
N ALA A 45 -5.04 -4.10 -25.46
CA ALA A 45 -4.90 -2.64 -25.61
C ALA A 45 -4.50 -1.93 -24.29
N PRO A 46 -3.22 -2.05 -23.87
CA PRO A 46 -2.75 -1.30 -22.73
C PRO A 46 -2.93 0.20 -23.02
N PRO A 47 -3.48 0.95 -22.06
CA PRO A 47 -3.53 2.38 -22.16
C PRO A 47 -2.11 2.98 -22.26
N GLY A 48 -2.01 4.20 -22.83
CA GLY A 48 -0.76 4.91 -23.16
C GLY A 48 0.16 5.24 -21.98
N ASP A 49 0.79 6.43 -21.95
CA ASP A 49 1.79 6.76 -20.93
C ASP A 49 1.21 6.70 -19.50
N TRP A 50 1.79 5.86 -18.65
CA TRP A 50 1.40 5.70 -17.25
C TRP A 50 2.13 6.72 -16.35
N GLN A 51 1.38 7.43 -15.53
CA GLN A 51 1.96 8.42 -14.61
C GLN A 51 2.23 7.80 -13.24
N LEU A 52 3.50 7.81 -12.82
CA LEU A 52 3.90 7.42 -11.46
C LEU A 52 3.70 8.59 -10.49
N GLN A 53 2.95 8.34 -9.42
CA GLN A 53 2.65 9.30 -8.36
C GLN A 53 3.17 8.78 -7.01
N VAL A 54 3.70 9.68 -6.20
CA VAL A 54 4.26 9.37 -4.88
C VAL A 54 3.80 10.45 -3.92
N ASP A 55 3.24 10.07 -2.77
CA ASP A 55 2.90 11.01 -1.70
C ASP A 55 3.66 10.66 -0.42
N ASN A 56 4.71 11.43 -0.14
CA ASN A 56 5.55 11.24 1.04
C ASN A 56 4.97 11.92 2.30
N ARG A 57 3.79 12.53 2.23
CA ARG A 57 3.14 13.19 3.38
C ARG A 57 2.26 12.25 4.20
N LEU A 58 2.15 11.00 3.77
CA LEU A 58 1.34 9.97 4.42
C LEU A 58 2.00 9.50 5.72
N PRO A 59 1.25 8.84 6.63
CA PRO A 59 1.81 8.31 7.87
C PRO A 59 3.04 7.42 7.59
N GLN A 60 4.13 7.68 8.31
CA GLN A 60 5.42 6.98 8.15
C GLN A 60 5.73 6.14 9.38
N GLN A 61 6.48 5.07 9.18
CA GLN A 61 6.98 4.23 10.25
C GLN A 61 8.33 4.74 10.76
N GLU A 62 8.56 4.61 12.05
CA GLU A 62 9.85 4.96 12.67
C GLU A 62 10.75 3.73 12.91
N ASN A 63 10.23 2.52 12.67
CA ASN A 63 10.92 1.26 12.87
C ASN A 63 11.08 0.48 11.55
N TRP A 64 11.76 -0.68 11.59
CA TRP A 64 12.00 -1.51 10.40
C TRP A 64 11.06 -2.72 10.29
N SER A 65 10.17 -2.93 11.27
CA SER A 65 9.30 -4.11 11.35
C SER A 65 7.89 -3.87 10.83
N ASP A 66 7.45 -2.62 10.71
CA ASP A 66 6.02 -2.32 10.53
C ASP A 66 5.61 -2.12 9.07
N CYS A 67 6.55 -2.24 8.12
CA CYS A 67 6.25 -1.97 6.70
C CYS A 67 5.13 -2.83 6.14
N GLY A 68 4.98 -4.07 6.62
CA GLY A 68 3.84 -4.92 6.28
C GLY A 68 2.51 -4.42 6.85
N VAL A 69 2.50 -3.92 8.09
CA VAL A 69 1.31 -3.36 8.74
C VAL A 69 0.86 -2.09 8.02
N PHE A 70 1.80 -1.22 7.66
CA PHE A 70 1.51 0.00 6.89
C PHE A 70 0.97 -0.33 5.50
N VAL A 71 1.57 -1.26 4.76
CA VAL A 71 1.06 -1.70 3.45
C VAL A 71 -0.39 -2.19 3.53
N LEU A 72 -0.71 -3.01 4.54
CA LEU A 72 -2.07 -3.51 4.73
C LEU A 72 -3.04 -2.38 5.13
N THR A 73 -2.60 -1.44 5.96
CA THR A 73 -3.45 -0.34 6.41
C THR A 73 -3.67 0.70 5.29
N TYR A 74 -2.66 0.97 4.46
CA TYR A 74 -2.83 1.76 3.23
C TYR A 74 -3.86 1.11 2.31
N ALA A 75 -3.73 -0.19 2.06
CA ALA A 75 -4.65 -0.94 1.20
C ALA A 75 -6.09 -0.92 1.75
N GLU A 76 -6.25 -1.09 3.06
CA GLU A 76 -7.53 -0.97 3.75
C GLU A 76 -8.17 0.40 3.48
N CYS A 77 -7.47 1.50 3.78
CA CYS A 77 -7.99 2.85 3.55
C CYS A 77 -8.39 3.07 2.09
N ILE A 78 -7.54 2.64 1.14
CA ILE A 78 -7.78 2.79 -0.30
C ILE A 78 -9.05 2.04 -0.72
N VAL A 79 -9.20 0.77 -0.34
CA VAL A 79 -10.34 -0.07 -0.74
C VAL A 79 -11.63 0.42 -0.10
N MET A 80 -11.57 0.92 1.13
CA MET A 80 -12.73 1.48 1.83
C MET A 80 -13.05 2.93 1.41
N GLY A 81 -12.22 3.57 0.60
CA GLY A 81 -12.39 4.98 0.22
C GLY A 81 -12.18 5.96 1.38
N LEU A 82 -11.42 5.56 2.40
CA LEU A 82 -11.11 6.37 3.57
C LEU A 82 -9.82 7.19 3.36
N PRO A 83 -9.71 8.38 3.98
CA PRO A 83 -8.46 9.12 4.01
C PRO A 83 -7.34 8.31 4.66
N ILE A 84 -6.13 8.38 4.09
CA ILE A 84 -4.94 7.75 4.67
C ILE A 84 -4.40 8.65 5.79
N GLY A 85 -4.98 8.52 6.98
CA GLY A 85 -4.67 9.33 8.17
C GLY A 85 -4.80 8.55 9.47
N PHE A 86 -4.36 7.29 9.48
CA PHE A 86 -4.44 6.41 10.64
C PHE A 86 -3.37 6.71 11.70
N ASP A 87 -3.62 6.26 12.93
CA ASP A 87 -2.67 6.38 14.04
C ASP A 87 -1.44 5.49 13.81
N ALA A 88 -0.33 6.11 13.39
CA ALA A 88 0.97 5.48 13.19
C ALA A 88 1.81 5.35 14.48
N SER A 89 1.25 5.68 15.65
CA SER A 89 1.93 5.51 16.93
C SER A 89 2.25 4.03 17.23
N VAL A 90 3.17 3.79 18.17
CA VAL A 90 3.49 2.43 18.63
C VAL A 90 2.25 1.68 19.12
N SER A 91 1.32 2.36 19.81
CA SER A 91 0.05 1.78 20.25
C SER A 91 -0.86 1.45 19.08
N GLY A 92 -1.09 2.39 18.15
CA GLY A 92 -1.93 2.17 16.98
C GLY A 92 -1.42 1.02 16.11
N MET A 93 -0.10 0.92 15.92
CA MET A 93 0.52 -0.19 15.19
C MET A 93 0.40 -1.52 15.92
N LYS A 94 0.42 -1.55 17.27
CA LYS A 94 0.15 -2.78 18.03
C LYS A 94 -1.29 -3.25 17.85
N GLU A 95 -2.25 -2.33 17.92
CA GLU A 95 -3.66 -2.64 17.71
C GLU A 95 -3.93 -3.16 16.30
N LYS A 96 -3.37 -2.50 15.27
CA LYS A 96 -3.48 -2.98 13.89
C LYS A 96 -2.86 -4.36 13.69
N ARG A 97 -1.71 -4.66 14.30
CA ARG A 97 -1.13 -6.02 14.27
C ARG A 97 -2.07 -7.07 14.86
N ILE A 98 -2.71 -6.78 16.00
CA ILE A 98 -3.66 -7.69 16.63
C ILE A 98 -4.90 -7.88 15.75
N SER A 99 -5.44 -6.79 15.21
CA SER A 99 -6.58 -6.83 14.28
C SER A 99 -6.30 -7.68 13.04
N ILE A 100 -5.13 -7.51 12.41
CA ILE A 100 -4.69 -8.34 11.28
C ILE A 100 -4.58 -9.82 11.67
N ALA A 101 -3.99 -10.11 12.83
CA ALA A 101 -3.86 -11.49 13.31
C ALA A 101 -5.23 -12.14 13.55
N LEU A 102 -6.18 -11.42 14.14
CA LEU A 102 -7.55 -11.90 14.34
C LEU A 102 -8.24 -12.16 13.00
N ALA A 103 -8.15 -11.23 12.05
CA ALA A 103 -8.73 -11.41 10.72
C ALA A 103 -8.21 -12.66 9.99
N ILE A 104 -6.91 -12.96 10.13
CA ILE A 104 -6.31 -14.18 9.58
C ILE A 104 -6.84 -15.42 10.30
N LEU A 105 -6.89 -15.42 11.63
CA LEU A 105 -7.36 -16.56 12.43
C LEU A 105 -8.84 -16.88 12.18
N GLU A 106 -9.66 -15.84 12.01
CA GLU A 106 -11.09 -15.94 11.71
C GLU A 106 -11.37 -16.23 10.24
N GLY A 107 -10.38 -16.03 9.35
CA GLY A 107 -10.55 -16.12 7.90
C GLY A 107 -11.53 -15.07 7.37
N SER A 108 -11.63 -13.91 8.02
CA SER A 108 -12.63 -12.88 7.74
C SER A 108 -12.06 -11.48 7.89
N LEU A 109 -12.43 -10.58 6.97
CA LEU A 109 -12.08 -9.16 7.04
C LEU A 109 -13.18 -8.32 7.73
N ALA A 110 -14.27 -8.94 8.18
CA ALA A 110 -15.45 -8.24 8.71
C ALA A 110 -15.18 -7.44 10.00
N GLY A 111 -14.15 -7.83 10.78
CA GLY A 111 -13.77 -7.15 12.03
C GLY A 111 -12.78 -5.98 11.88
N ILE A 112 -12.25 -5.74 10.67
CA ILE A 112 -11.23 -4.69 10.46
C ILE A 112 -11.87 -3.33 10.19
N ALA A 113 -13.09 -3.31 9.62
CA ALA A 113 -13.80 -2.13 9.14
C ALA A 113 -14.36 -1.16 10.20
N THR A 114 -14.05 -1.33 11.49
CA THR A 114 -14.69 -0.57 12.58
C THR A 114 -13.73 0.15 13.54
N ALA A 115 -12.45 0.29 13.20
CA ALA A 115 -11.48 1.01 14.02
C ALA A 115 -10.98 2.30 13.35
#